data_AF-A0A834TJD1-F1
#
_entry.id   AF-A0A834TJD1-F1
#
_cell.length_a   1.000
_cell.length_b   1.000
_cell.length_c   1.000
_cell.angle_alpha   90.00
_cell.angle_beta   90.00
_cell.angle_gamma   90.00
#
_symmetry.space_group_name_H-M   'P 1'
#
loop_
_entity.id
_entity.type
_entity.pdbx_description
1 polymer ?
#
loop_
_entity_poly.entity_id
_entity_poly.type
_entity_poly.pdbx_seq_one_letter_code
_entity_poly.pdbx_strand_id
1 'polypeptide(L)'
;MSSNSPIHGSSSLSPITSNSPLQGSSSPSPIAATSPPSPDHVCSMSAEFHLSQPIQIEDANVGQKRKTSVVSRMDIACAIIAHEYPLSIVEQFWFKRYFENLQPLFKVPYRHTVKRDVMKIYEAQKVKSMVLLDKLDTSSLLLDGQLFHMRCCAHIPNLIVQDGLAMIVDGISKVRSSVVFLSATPKREQTFREAVRQLKISSTKKVVLNVTTRWNSTYHMLSVALIYKDVFNRFKAIGPLYTSVPTEND
;
A
#
# COMPACT_ATOMS: atom_id res chain seq x y z
N MET A 1 -40.90 65.28 -43.65
CA MET A 1 -40.79 66.50 -42.82
C MET A 1 -40.06 66.04 -41.57
N SER A 2 -38.73 66.17 -41.54
CA SER A 2 -38.01 67.34 -40.98
C SER A 2 -38.23 67.40 -39.46
N SER A 3 -37.25 67.53 -38.57
CA SER A 3 -35.82 67.80 -38.67
C SER A 3 -35.32 67.95 -37.23
N ASN A 4 -34.09 67.49 -36.98
CA ASN A 4 -33.05 67.99 -36.08
C ASN A 4 -33.39 68.83 -34.83
N SER A 5 -32.82 68.35 -33.70
CA SER A 5 -31.92 68.96 -32.67
C SER A 5 -31.63 70.48 -32.76
N PRO A 6 -31.05 71.19 -31.75
CA PRO A 6 -29.61 71.00 -31.43
C PRO A 6 -28.98 71.59 -30.11
N ILE A 7 -27.64 71.40 -29.99
CA ILE A 7 -26.55 72.18 -29.31
C ILE A 7 -26.56 72.32 -27.75
N HIS A 8 -25.47 72.33 -26.98
CA HIS A 8 -24.04 72.68 -27.10
C HIS A 8 -23.20 71.81 -26.14
N GLY A 9 -21.89 71.60 -26.25
CA GLY A 9 -20.80 72.16 -27.08
C GLY A 9 -19.48 71.67 -26.44
N SER A 10 -18.51 71.18 -27.23
CA SER A 10 -17.26 71.90 -27.59
C SER A 10 -16.23 71.97 -26.44
N SER A 11 -14.92 71.68 -26.58
CA SER A 11 -14.06 71.42 -27.74
C SER A 11 -12.62 71.20 -27.27
N SER A 12 -11.86 70.38 -28.02
CA SER A 12 -10.48 70.66 -28.50
C SER A 12 -9.30 70.69 -27.51
N LEU A 13 -8.04 70.35 -27.83
CA LEU A 13 -7.32 70.03 -29.07
C LEU A 13 -5.97 69.39 -28.65
N SER A 14 -5.45 68.51 -29.51
CA SER A 14 -4.14 67.80 -29.53
C SER A 14 -2.99 68.68 -30.10
N PRO A 15 -1.79 68.21 -30.58
CA PRO A 15 -0.84 67.11 -30.24
C PRO A 15 0.68 67.54 -30.28
N ILE A 16 1.60 66.55 -30.36
CA ILE A 16 3.01 66.51 -30.88
C ILE A 16 4.09 66.76 -29.78
N THR A 17 5.08 65.89 -29.49
CA THR A 17 6.30 65.51 -30.27
C THR A 17 7.05 64.26 -29.74
N SER A 18 7.92 63.76 -30.61
CA SER A 18 8.84 62.61 -30.57
C SER A 18 10.03 62.68 -29.58
N ASN A 19 10.54 61.51 -29.15
CA ASN A 19 11.95 61.07 -29.31
C ASN A 19 12.26 59.80 -28.46
N SER A 20 12.92 58.81 -29.08
CA SER A 20 13.58 57.62 -28.48
C SER A 20 15.00 57.97 -27.96
N PRO A 21 15.88 57.02 -27.53
CA PRO A 21 15.79 55.89 -26.59
C PRO A 21 16.91 55.92 -25.51
N LEU A 22 16.78 55.20 -24.39
CA LEU A 22 17.95 54.73 -23.59
C LEU A 22 17.68 53.35 -22.98
N GLN A 23 18.71 52.52 -23.07
CA GLN A 23 18.79 51.08 -22.77
C GLN A 23 18.61 50.77 -21.27
N GLY A 24 17.96 49.63 -21.00
CA GLY A 24 17.96 48.96 -19.70
C GLY A 24 17.74 47.46 -19.92
N SER A 25 18.83 46.73 -20.02
CA SER A 25 18.90 45.28 -20.20
C SER A 25 18.30 44.52 -19.02
N SER A 26 17.37 43.60 -19.29
CA SER A 26 17.19 42.40 -18.48
C SER A 26 16.57 41.30 -19.34
N SER A 27 17.38 40.29 -19.61
CA SER A 27 17.02 39.08 -20.34
C SER A 27 15.92 38.30 -19.60
N PRO A 28 14.99 37.64 -20.31
CA PRO A 28 14.00 36.76 -19.68
C PRO A 28 14.69 35.47 -19.22
N SER A 29 14.54 35.13 -17.94
CA SER A 29 14.95 33.84 -17.38
C SER A 29 14.21 32.69 -18.09
N PRO A 30 14.87 31.57 -18.42
CA PRO A 30 14.22 30.44 -19.04
C PRO A 30 13.24 29.79 -18.05
N ILE A 31 11.98 29.67 -18.46
CA ILE A 31 10.98 28.84 -17.80
C ILE A 31 11.54 27.41 -17.80
N ALA A 32 11.85 26.90 -16.61
CA ALA A 32 12.24 25.51 -16.44
C ALA A 32 11.13 24.63 -17.01
N ALA A 33 11.47 23.84 -18.03
CA ALA A 33 10.61 22.77 -18.50
C ALA A 33 10.45 21.78 -17.35
N THR A 34 9.30 21.82 -16.67
CA THR A 34 8.87 20.75 -15.79
C THR A 34 8.78 19.49 -16.64
N SER A 35 9.71 18.57 -16.40
CA SER A 35 9.69 17.23 -16.97
C SER A 35 8.31 16.58 -16.75
N PRO A 36 7.78 15.82 -17.72
CA PRO A 36 6.51 15.12 -17.54
C PRO A 36 6.61 14.19 -16.33
N PRO A 37 5.54 14.06 -15.52
CA PRO A 37 5.54 13.19 -14.36
C PRO A 37 5.84 11.75 -14.79
N SER A 38 6.63 11.04 -13.98
CA SER A 38 6.95 9.63 -14.21
C SER A 38 5.66 8.79 -14.31
N PRO A 39 5.67 7.66 -15.06
CA PRO A 39 4.50 6.80 -15.24
C PRO A 39 3.87 6.32 -13.92
N ASP A 40 4.67 6.26 -12.85
CA ASP A 40 4.27 5.81 -11.52
C ASP A 40 3.27 6.79 -10.84
N HIS A 41 3.33 8.09 -11.16
CA HIS A 41 2.45 9.09 -10.55
C HIS A 41 1.04 9.10 -11.14
N VAL A 42 0.89 8.73 -12.42
CA VAL A 42 -0.42 8.68 -13.10
C VAL A 42 -1.24 7.47 -12.63
N CYS A 43 -0.57 6.36 -12.29
CA CYS A 43 -1.21 5.17 -11.75
C CYS A 43 -1.75 5.39 -10.33
N SER A 44 -1.05 6.17 -9.49
CA SER A 44 -1.47 6.45 -8.11
C SER A 44 -2.69 7.36 -8.04
N MET A 45 -2.74 8.42 -8.87
CA MET A 45 -3.87 9.36 -8.87
C MET A 45 -5.17 8.73 -9.39
N SER A 46 -5.05 7.76 -10.30
CA SER A 46 -6.21 7.05 -10.88
C SER A 46 -6.85 6.09 -9.87
N ALA A 47 -6.05 5.53 -8.93
CA ALA A 47 -6.53 4.65 -7.88
C ALA A 47 -7.26 5.40 -6.75
N GLU A 48 -6.81 6.61 -6.39
CA GLU A 48 -7.47 7.46 -5.40
C GLU A 48 -8.81 8.00 -5.90
N PHE A 49 -8.92 8.35 -7.19
CA PHE A 49 -10.11 9.00 -7.73
C PHE A 49 -11.35 8.09 -7.81
N HIS A 50 -11.17 6.78 -8.04
CA HIS A 50 -12.30 5.83 -8.16
C HIS A 50 -12.81 5.26 -6.83
N LEU A 51 -12.01 5.28 -5.75
CA LEU A 51 -12.46 4.93 -4.39
C LEU A 51 -12.98 6.13 -3.58
N SER A 52 -12.84 7.34 -4.11
CA SER A 52 -13.37 8.57 -3.51
C SER A 52 -14.89 8.75 -3.66
N GLN A 53 -15.55 7.92 -4.45
CA GLN A 53 -17.01 7.92 -4.58
C GLN A 53 -17.59 6.94 -3.56
N PRO A 54 -18.45 7.38 -2.62
CA PRO A 54 -19.15 6.48 -1.72
C PRO A 54 -19.92 5.44 -2.56
N ILE A 55 -19.75 4.15 -2.25
CA ILE A 55 -20.58 3.10 -2.83
C ILE A 55 -22.03 3.40 -2.41
N GLN A 56 -22.84 3.92 -3.35
CA GLN A 56 -24.25 4.20 -3.12
C GLN A 56 -24.98 2.85 -2.99
N ILE A 57 -25.26 2.44 -1.75
CA ILE A 57 -26.23 1.38 -1.46
C ILE A 57 -27.57 2.09 -1.20
N GLU A 58 -28.40 2.20 -2.24
CA GLU A 58 -29.76 2.73 -2.11
C GLU A 58 -30.66 1.67 -1.47
N ASP A 59 -30.71 1.66 -0.14
CA ASP A 59 -31.80 1.00 0.58
C ASP A 59 -32.75 2.07 1.15
N ALA A 60 -33.85 2.28 0.43
CA ALA A 60 -35.00 3.04 0.90
C ALA A 60 -35.62 2.30 2.12
N ASN A 61 -35.86 3.05 3.21
CA ASN A 61 -36.53 2.61 4.46
C ASN A 61 -35.74 1.81 5.50
N VAL A 62 -34.61 2.34 5.98
CA VAL A 62 -34.08 1.97 7.31
C VAL A 62 -33.62 3.22 8.09
N GLY A 63 -34.09 3.38 9.32
CA GLY A 63 -33.92 4.60 10.14
C GLY A 63 -32.47 5.06 10.36
N GLN A 64 -32.31 6.37 10.59
CA GLN A 64 -31.06 7.14 10.70
C GLN A 64 -29.96 6.48 11.56
N LYS A 65 -30.33 5.84 12.67
CA LYS A 65 -29.41 5.19 13.62
C LYS A 65 -28.78 3.88 13.12
N ARG A 66 -29.42 3.17 12.18
CA ARG A 66 -28.88 1.92 11.58
C ARG A 66 -28.03 2.19 10.35
N LYS A 67 -28.27 3.30 9.64
CA LYS A 67 -27.50 3.72 8.46
C LYS A 67 -26.04 4.04 8.81
N THR A 68 -25.78 4.75 9.92
CA THR A 68 -24.41 5.14 10.32
C THR A 68 -23.51 3.94 10.62
N SER A 69 -24.02 2.91 11.32
CA SER A 69 -23.21 1.73 11.65
C SER A 69 -22.83 0.88 10.44
N VAL A 70 -23.64 0.84 9.38
CA VAL A 70 -23.34 0.07 8.17
C VAL A 70 -22.37 0.83 7.28
N VAL A 71 -22.56 2.14 7.13
CA VAL A 71 -21.65 3.02 6.37
C VAL A 71 -20.25 2.97 6.97
N SER A 72 -20.10 3.24 8.28
CA SER A 72 -18.79 3.19 8.93
C SER A 72 -18.12 1.81 8.86
N ARG A 73 -18.90 0.73 8.81
CA ARG A 73 -18.37 -0.64 8.65
C ARG A 73 -17.83 -0.87 7.24
N MET A 74 -18.52 -0.36 6.23
CA MET A 74 -18.04 -0.42 4.85
C MET A 74 -16.82 0.48 4.64
N ASP A 75 -16.78 1.65 5.27
CA ASP A 75 -15.60 2.52 5.24
C ASP A 75 -14.36 1.84 5.83
N ILE A 76 -14.52 1.06 6.92
CA ILE A 76 -13.43 0.23 7.46
C ILE A 76 -12.97 -0.81 6.43
N ALA A 77 -13.89 -1.47 5.73
CA ALA A 77 -13.54 -2.45 4.69
C ALA A 77 -12.82 -1.77 3.51
N CYS A 78 -13.27 -0.60 3.07
CA CYS A 78 -12.63 0.21 2.04
C CYS A 78 -11.23 0.66 2.47
N ALA A 79 -11.05 1.16 3.70
CA ALA A 79 -9.75 1.55 4.23
C ALA A 79 -8.76 0.37 4.29
N ILE A 80 -9.26 -0.82 4.65
CA ILE A 80 -8.48 -2.06 4.63
C ILE A 80 -8.03 -2.42 3.22
N ILE A 81 -8.90 -2.29 2.23
CA ILE A 81 -8.57 -2.57 0.83
C ILE A 81 -7.57 -1.52 0.30
N ALA A 82 -7.86 -0.23 0.50
CA ALA A 82 -7.11 0.88 -0.06
C ALA A 82 -5.68 0.99 0.50
N HIS A 83 -5.50 0.69 1.79
CA HIS A 83 -4.21 0.78 2.47
C HIS A 83 -3.58 -0.59 2.76
N GLU A 84 -4.14 -1.67 2.21
CA GLU A 84 -3.66 -3.04 2.37
C GLU A 84 -3.49 -3.48 3.83
N TYR A 85 -4.34 -2.97 4.74
CA TYR A 85 -4.23 -3.31 6.14
C TYR A 85 -4.54 -4.80 6.38
N PRO A 86 -3.83 -5.46 7.32
CA PRO A 86 -4.21 -6.81 7.71
C PRO A 86 -5.62 -6.79 8.30
N LEU A 87 -6.45 -7.79 7.98
CA LEU A 87 -7.82 -7.90 8.52
C LEU A 87 -7.88 -7.90 10.07
N SER A 88 -6.77 -8.19 10.75
CA SER A 88 -6.64 -8.11 12.21
C SER A 88 -6.51 -6.69 12.75
N ILE A 89 -6.48 -5.65 11.91
CA ILE A 89 -6.42 -4.25 12.35
C ILE A 89 -7.60 -3.91 13.26
N VAL A 90 -8.79 -4.42 12.95
CA VAL A 90 -10.01 -4.20 13.75
C VAL A 90 -9.98 -4.88 15.11
N GLU A 91 -9.01 -5.77 15.35
CA GLU A 91 -8.82 -6.44 16.63
C GLU A 91 -7.80 -5.74 17.53
N GLN A 92 -6.99 -4.83 16.98
CA GLN A 92 -5.94 -4.13 17.70
C GLN A 92 -6.50 -3.23 18.80
N PHE A 93 -5.81 -3.19 19.94
CA PHE A 93 -6.24 -2.44 21.13
C PHE A 93 -6.44 -0.95 20.83
N TRP A 94 -5.43 -0.30 20.23
CA TRP A 94 -5.47 1.14 19.96
C TRP A 94 -6.54 1.50 18.91
N PHE A 95 -6.78 0.61 17.95
CA PHE A 95 -7.82 0.80 16.96
C PHE A 95 -9.21 0.76 17.62
N LYS A 96 -9.49 -0.25 18.45
CA LYS A 96 -10.75 -0.33 19.21
C LYS A 96 -10.93 0.87 20.14
N ARG A 97 -9.89 1.20 20.91
CA ARG A 97 -9.91 2.31 21.86
C ARG A 97 -10.20 3.65 21.17
N TYR A 98 -9.63 3.86 19.98
CA TYR A 98 -9.87 5.05 19.18
C TYR A 98 -11.37 5.20 18.83
N PHE A 99 -12.01 4.15 18.31
CA PHE A 99 -13.44 4.17 17.98
C PHE A 99 -14.35 4.27 19.21
N GLU A 100 -13.99 3.60 20.31
CA GLU A 100 -14.71 3.70 21.59
C GLU A 100 -14.74 5.15 22.11
N ASN A 101 -13.63 5.88 21.98
CA ASN A 101 -13.53 7.28 22.39
C ASN A 101 -14.30 8.22 21.46
N LEU A 102 -14.30 7.96 20.15
CA LEU A 102 -15.00 8.81 19.18
C LEU A 102 -16.52 8.60 19.19
N GLN A 103 -16.97 7.35 19.26
CA GLN A 103 -18.38 7.00 19.25
C GLN A 103 -18.62 5.76 20.12
N PRO A 104 -18.93 5.94 21.42
CA PRO A 104 -19.08 4.84 22.38
C PRO A 104 -20.16 3.80 22.03
N LEU A 105 -21.14 4.19 21.21
CA LEU A 105 -22.21 3.30 20.75
C LEU A 105 -21.85 2.51 19.48
N PHE A 106 -20.75 2.85 18.80
CA PHE A 106 -20.27 2.09 17.65
C PHE A 106 -19.47 0.88 18.12
N LYS A 107 -19.92 -0.31 17.74
CA LYS A 107 -19.17 -1.54 17.99
C LYS A 107 -18.28 -1.82 16.79
N VAL A 108 -16.97 -1.70 16.98
CA VAL A 108 -15.98 -2.06 15.96
C VAL A 108 -16.24 -3.50 15.50
N PRO A 109 -16.35 -3.74 14.18
CA PRO A 109 -16.66 -5.04 13.63
C PRO A 109 -15.54 -6.05 13.90
N TYR A 110 -15.91 -7.32 14.01
CA TYR A 110 -14.94 -8.41 14.10
C TYR A 110 -14.33 -8.74 12.75
N ARG A 111 -13.12 -9.33 12.77
CA ARG A 111 -12.37 -9.75 11.59
C ARG A 111 -13.20 -10.56 10.59
N HIS A 112 -14.06 -11.46 11.05
CA HIS A 112 -14.90 -12.29 10.18
C HIS A 112 -15.98 -11.47 9.45
N THR A 113 -16.55 -10.46 10.12
CA THR A 113 -17.55 -9.57 9.53
C THR A 113 -16.91 -8.69 8.47
N VAL A 114 -15.77 -8.09 8.78
CA VAL A 114 -15.00 -7.27 7.83
C VAL A 114 -14.56 -8.10 6.64
N LYS A 115 -14.09 -9.33 6.84
CA LYS A 115 -13.76 -10.25 5.75
C LYS A 115 -14.96 -10.47 4.82
N ARG A 116 -16.16 -10.67 5.38
CA ARG A 116 -17.38 -10.84 4.58
C ARG A 116 -17.69 -9.59 3.76
N ASP A 117 -17.53 -8.41 4.36
CA ASP A 117 -17.80 -7.15 3.66
C ASP A 117 -16.75 -6.87 2.57
N VAL A 118 -15.47 -7.15 2.80
CA VAL A 118 -14.42 -7.11 1.77
C VAL A 118 -14.75 -8.04 0.60
N MET A 119 -15.20 -9.27 0.88
CA MET A 119 -15.61 -10.21 -0.17
C MET A 119 -16.83 -9.69 -0.95
N LYS A 120 -17.79 -9.04 -0.29
CA LYS A 120 -18.94 -8.42 -0.99
C LYS A 120 -18.49 -7.31 -1.94
N ILE A 121 -17.56 -6.45 -1.51
CA ILE A 121 -16.98 -5.40 -2.35
C ILE A 121 -16.30 -6.03 -3.57
N TYR A 122 -15.51 -7.08 -3.37
CA TYR A 122 -14.87 -7.83 -4.45
C TYR A 122 -15.88 -8.39 -5.47
N GLU A 123 -16.90 -9.11 -5.02
CA GLU A 123 -17.88 -9.71 -5.93
C GLU A 123 -18.65 -8.64 -6.71
N ALA A 124 -19.03 -7.54 -6.06
CA ALA A 124 -19.68 -6.42 -6.73
C ALA A 124 -18.76 -5.80 -7.81
N GLN A 125 -17.48 -5.60 -7.51
CA GLN A 125 -16.51 -5.06 -8.45
C GLN A 125 -16.21 -6.04 -9.60
N LYS A 126 -16.19 -7.34 -9.31
CA LYS A 126 -16.04 -8.41 -10.32
C LYS A 126 -17.19 -8.39 -11.31
N VAL A 127 -18.43 -8.31 -10.85
CA VAL A 127 -19.62 -8.21 -11.72
C VAL A 127 -19.55 -6.94 -12.59
N LYS A 128 -19.21 -5.78 -12.00
CA LYS A 128 -19.05 -4.54 -12.76
C LYS A 128 -17.97 -4.66 -13.84
N SER A 129 -16.84 -5.27 -13.51
CA SER A 129 -15.76 -5.52 -14.45
C SER A 129 -16.21 -6.44 -15.58
N MET A 130 -16.97 -7.50 -15.26
CA MET A 130 -17.51 -8.43 -16.25
C MET A 130 -18.47 -7.75 -17.23
N VAL A 131 -19.38 -6.89 -16.72
CA VAL A 131 -20.28 -6.10 -17.58
C VAL A 131 -19.52 -5.12 -18.48
N LEU A 132 -18.40 -4.55 -18.01
CA LEU A 132 -17.55 -3.72 -18.86
C LEU A 132 -16.87 -4.55 -19.95
N LEU A 133 -16.42 -5.77 -19.64
CA LEU A 133 -15.82 -6.68 -20.62
C LEU A 133 -16.82 -7.15 -21.68
N ASP A 134 -18.09 -7.37 -21.33
CA ASP A 134 -19.15 -7.71 -22.31
C ASP A 134 -19.43 -6.58 -23.31
N LYS A 135 -19.10 -5.33 -22.94
CA LYS A 135 -19.19 -4.15 -23.83
C LYS A 135 -17.95 -4.00 -24.71
N LEU A 136 -16.85 -4.68 -24.37
CA LEU A 136 -15.70 -4.79 -25.23
C LEU A 136 -15.97 -5.92 -26.23
N ASP A 137 -15.46 -5.78 -27.45
CA ASP A 137 -15.54 -6.85 -28.44
C ASP A 137 -14.78 -8.07 -27.90
N THR A 138 -15.52 -9.07 -27.43
CA THR A 138 -14.96 -10.24 -26.73
C THR A 138 -14.12 -11.10 -27.68
N SER A 139 -14.25 -10.91 -29.00
CA SER A 139 -13.39 -11.50 -30.01
C SER A 139 -11.92 -11.03 -29.92
N SER A 140 -11.68 -9.89 -29.26
CA SER A 140 -10.33 -9.41 -28.93
C SER A 140 -9.72 -10.09 -27.71
N LEU A 141 -10.53 -10.80 -26.91
CA LEU A 141 -10.11 -11.54 -25.73
C LEU A 141 -9.90 -13.02 -26.07
N LEU A 142 -8.90 -13.64 -25.45
CA LEU A 142 -8.59 -15.06 -25.70
C LEU A 142 -9.78 -15.95 -25.30
N LEU A 143 -10.25 -16.80 -26.22
CA LEU A 143 -11.40 -17.70 -26.06
C LEU A 143 -12.69 -16.96 -25.62
N ASP A 144 -12.98 -15.82 -26.23
CA ASP A 144 -14.19 -15.02 -25.97
C ASP A 144 -14.37 -14.69 -24.47
N GLY A 145 -13.26 -14.49 -23.76
CA GLY A 145 -13.27 -14.18 -22.33
C GLY A 145 -13.62 -15.35 -21.40
N GLN A 146 -13.84 -16.57 -21.92
CA GLN A 146 -14.15 -17.76 -21.09
C GLN A 146 -13.01 -18.12 -20.12
N LEU A 147 -11.77 -17.71 -20.42
CA LEU A 147 -10.62 -17.86 -19.53
C LEU A 147 -10.26 -16.59 -18.74
N PHE A 148 -11.12 -15.56 -18.71
CA PHE A 148 -10.84 -14.31 -17.98
C PHE A 148 -10.95 -14.52 -16.47
N HIS A 149 -9.91 -15.12 -15.90
CA HIS A 149 -9.75 -15.27 -14.46
C HIS A 149 -8.95 -14.09 -13.92
N MET A 150 -9.65 -13.15 -13.26
CA MET A 150 -9.00 -12.05 -12.53
C MET A 150 -8.19 -12.64 -11.36
N ARG A 151 -6.89 -12.83 -11.57
CA ARG A 151 -5.96 -13.27 -10.52
C ARG A 151 -5.91 -12.19 -9.44
N CYS A 152 -5.85 -12.60 -8.18
CA CYS A 152 -5.60 -11.67 -7.08
C CYS A 152 -4.28 -10.93 -7.35
N CYS A 153 -4.28 -9.59 -7.22
CA CYS A 153 -3.05 -8.80 -7.39
C CYS A 153 -1.94 -9.24 -6.43
N ALA A 154 -2.27 -9.83 -5.27
CA ALA A 154 -1.29 -10.42 -4.35
C ALA A 154 -0.79 -11.82 -4.79
N HIS A 155 -1.48 -12.49 -5.71
CA HIS A 155 -1.07 -13.79 -6.24
C HIS A 155 0.11 -13.68 -7.20
N ILE A 156 0.15 -12.63 -8.04
CA ILE A 156 1.23 -12.43 -9.01
C ILE A 156 2.58 -12.19 -8.30
N PRO A 157 2.72 -11.27 -7.33
CA PRO A 157 3.93 -11.14 -6.51
C PRO A 157 4.25 -12.41 -5.74
N ASN A 158 3.25 -13.12 -5.22
CA ASN A 158 3.50 -14.40 -4.53
C ASN A 158 4.13 -15.45 -5.47
N LEU A 159 3.68 -15.56 -6.72
CA LEU A 159 4.28 -16.47 -7.70
C LEU A 159 5.73 -16.08 -8.01
N ILE A 160 5.99 -14.78 -8.25
CA ILE A 160 7.34 -14.27 -8.50
C ILE A 160 8.26 -14.52 -7.30
N VAL A 161 7.79 -14.22 -6.10
CA VAL A 161 8.58 -14.42 -4.88
C VAL A 161 8.82 -15.90 -4.61
N GLN A 162 7.83 -16.78 -4.82
CA GLN A 162 8.03 -18.21 -4.65
C GLN A 162 9.07 -18.78 -5.62
N ASP A 163 9.05 -18.34 -6.88
CA ASP A 163 10.06 -18.72 -7.87
C ASP A 163 11.47 -18.23 -7.47
N GLY A 164 11.57 -16.97 -7.04
CA GLY A 164 12.82 -16.42 -6.52
C GLY A 164 13.33 -17.14 -5.26
N LEU A 165 12.45 -17.47 -4.32
CA LEU A 165 12.80 -18.24 -3.11
C LEU A 165 13.24 -19.67 -3.44
N ALA A 166 12.74 -20.26 -4.53
CA ALA A 166 13.16 -21.59 -4.97
C ALA A 166 14.63 -21.61 -5.39
N MET A 167 15.16 -20.51 -5.95
CA MET A 167 16.58 -20.41 -6.32
C MET A 167 17.53 -20.37 -5.12
N ILE A 168 17.05 -19.92 -3.95
CA ILE A 168 17.85 -19.75 -2.72
C ILE A 168 17.37 -20.68 -1.58
N VAL A 169 16.67 -21.77 -1.92
CA VAL A 169 16.03 -22.66 -0.95
C VAL A 169 17.01 -23.29 0.03
N ASP A 170 18.26 -23.52 -0.38
CA ASP A 170 19.30 -24.11 0.45
C ASP A 170 19.76 -23.15 1.55
N GLY A 171 20.04 -21.88 1.20
CA GLY A 171 20.38 -20.83 2.17
C GLY A 171 19.24 -20.60 3.16
N ILE A 172 18.01 -20.51 2.66
CA ILE A 172 16.80 -20.43 3.50
C ILE A 172 16.69 -21.62 4.45
N SER A 173 16.97 -22.83 3.98
CA SER A 173 16.89 -24.05 4.78
C SER A 173 17.95 -24.09 5.89
N LYS A 174 19.16 -23.60 5.63
CA LYS A 174 20.21 -23.44 6.65
C LYS A 174 19.78 -22.45 7.72
N VAL A 175 19.36 -21.24 7.32
CA VAL A 175 18.87 -20.20 8.25
C VAL A 175 17.72 -20.74 9.09
N ARG A 176 16.73 -21.38 8.45
CA ARG A 176 15.60 -22.00 9.15
C ARG A 176 16.06 -23.03 10.18
N SER A 177 17.00 -23.89 9.82
CA SER A 177 17.55 -24.91 10.73
C SER A 177 18.24 -24.28 11.93
N SER A 178 18.97 -23.17 11.73
CA SER A 178 19.54 -22.37 12.81
C SER A 178 18.47 -21.78 13.73
N VAL A 179 17.43 -21.18 13.17
CA VAL A 179 16.32 -20.62 13.94
C VAL A 179 15.65 -21.70 14.80
N VAL A 180 15.34 -22.86 14.21
CA VAL A 180 14.78 -24.02 14.92
C VAL A 180 15.71 -24.46 16.05
N PHE A 181 17.00 -24.61 15.76
CA PHE A 181 17.98 -25.09 16.73
C PHE A 181 18.09 -24.15 17.94
N LEU A 182 18.17 -22.84 17.70
CA LEU A 182 18.32 -21.82 18.73
C LEU A 182 17.06 -21.65 19.59
N SER A 183 15.88 -21.78 18.98
CA SER A 183 14.60 -21.65 19.67
C SER A 183 14.12 -22.94 20.34
N ALA A 184 14.78 -24.08 20.10
CA ALA A 184 14.35 -25.38 20.63
C ALA A 184 14.39 -25.48 22.16
N THR A 185 15.31 -24.77 22.84
CA THR A 185 15.42 -24.85 24.31
C THR A 185 15.69 -23.49 24.95
N PRO A 186 15.18 -23.24 26.18
CA PRO A 186 15.45 -22.00 26.91
C PRO A 186 16.94 -21.75 27.14
N LYS A 187 17.72 -22.82 27.32
CA LYS A 187 19.17 -22.73 27.52
C LYS A 187 19.86 -22.21 26.26
N ARG A 188 19.50 -22.71 25.08
CA ARG A 188 20.05 -22.22 23.79
C ARG A 188 19.64 -20.78 23.52
N GLU A 189 18.39 -20.42 23.82
CA GLU A 189 17.91 -19.04 23.69
C GLU A 189 18.68 -18.09 24.62
N GLN A 190 18.97 -18.51 25.86
CA GLN A 190 19.79 -17.71 26.78
C GLN A 190 21.23 -17.55 26.28
N THR A 191 21.87 -18.63 25.83
CA THR A 191 23.23 -18.56 25.25
C THR A 191 23.23 -17.65 24.02
N PHE A 192 22.17 -17.67 23.20
CA PHE A 192 22.04 -16.83 22.03
C PHE A 192 21.97 -15.35 22.43
N ARG A 193 21.11 -15.01 23.38
CA ARG A 193 21.01 -13.64 23.92
C ARG A 193 22.35 -13.17 24.51
N GLU A 194 23.09 -14.05 25.16
CA GLU A 194 24.39 -13.71 25.71
C GLU A 194 25.42 -13.42 24.59
N ALA A 195 25.43 -14.23 23.53
CA ALA A 195 26.26 -13.95 22.36
C ALA A 195 25.89 -12.62 21.67
N VAL A 196 24.59 -12.28 21.58
CA VAL A 196 24.11 -10.98 21.07
C VAL A 196 24.67 -9.83 21.93
N ARG A 197 24.63 -9.94 23.27
CA ARG A 197 25.19 -8.93 24.18
C ARG A 197 26.69 -8.78 24.02
N GLN A 198 27.42 -9.89 23.93
CA GLN A 198 28.87 -9.88 23.78
C GLN A 198 29.33 -9.28 22.45
N LEU A 199 28.51 -9.39 21.39
CA LEU A 199 28.74 -8.74 20.10
C LEU A 199 28.19 -7.31 20.02
N LYS A 200 27.59 -6.80 21.12
CA LYS A 200 27.01 -5.45 21.22
C LYS A 200 26.00 -5.11 20.11
N ILE A 201 25.23 -6.10 19.67
CA ILE A 201 24.18 -5.90 18.66
C ILE A 201 23.00 -5.16 19.31
N SER A 202 22.57 -4.05 18.72
CA SER A 202 21.55 -3.14 19.26
C SER A 202 20.10 -3.61 19.10
N SER A 203 19.86 -4.67 18.32
CA SER A 203 18.52 -5.18 18.03
C SER A 203 17.94 -6.05 19.15
N THR A 204 16.68 -5.78 19.49
CA THR A 204 15.86 -6.55 20.45
C THR A 204 14.91 -7.55 19.79
N LYS A 205 14.93 -7.65 18.45
CA LYS A 205 14.01 -8.52 17.70
C LYS A 205 14.22 -9.99 18.07
N LYS A 206 13.13 -10.71 18.34
CA LYS A 206 13.19 -12.16 18.55
C LYS A 206 13.32 -12.85 17.20
N VAL A 207 14.10 -13.94 17.15
CA VAL A 207 14.19 -14.80 15.97
C VAL A 207 12.83 -15.50 15.76
N VAL A 208 12.27 -15.42 14.57
CA VAL A 208 10.93 -15.94 14.23
C VAL A 208 11.05 -17.08 13.23
N LEU A 209 10.36 -18.19 13.47
CA LEU A 209 10.31 -19.33 12.55
C LEU A 209 9.45 -19.00 11.33
N ASN A 210 9.87 -19.44 10.14
CA ASN A 210 9.08 -19.21 8.94
C ASN A 210 7.88 -20.17 8.83
N VAL A 211 6.79 -19.66 8.25
CA VAL A 211 5.71 -20.44 7.66
C VAL A 211 6.02 -20.61 6.19
N THR A 212 6.38 -21.82 5.77
CA THR A 212 6.86 -22.13 4.41
C THR A 212 5.88 -21.78 3.29
N THR A 213 4.58 -21.74 3.58
CA THR A 213 3.52 -21.43 2.61
C THR A 213 3.25 -19.93 2.43
N ARG A 214 3.96 -19.04 3.16
CA ARG A 214 3.76 -17.58 3.09
C ARG A 214 5.09 -16.83 2.98
N TRP A 215 5.32 -16.19 1.84
CA TRP A 215 6.56 -15.48 1.55
C TRP A 215 6.92 -14.40 2.59
N ASN A 216 5.92 -13.67 3.11
CA ASN A 216 6.11 -12.67 4.18
C ASN A 216 6.83 -13.23 5.40
N SER A 217 6.53 -14.48 5.77
CA SER A 217 7.14 -15.12 6.93
C SER A 217 8.60 -15.48 6.67
N THR A 218 8.94 -15.90 5.45
CA THR A 218 10.32 -16.12 5.02
C THR A 218 11.11 -14.81 5.02
N TYR A 219 10.53 -13.73 4.49
CA TYR A 219 11.13 -12.39 4.54
C TYR A 219 11.43 -11.93 5.98
N HIS A 220 10.47 -12.07 6.90
CA HIS A 220 10.69 -11.71 8.30
C HIS A 220 11.78 -12.56 8.97
N MET A 221 11.84 -13.86 8.68
CA MET A 221 12.91 -14.73 9.19
C MET A 221 14.28 -14.27 8.67
N LEU A 222 14.42 -14.03 7.37
CA LEU A 222 15.67 -13.62 6.73
C LEU A 222 16.12 -12.22 7.20
N SER A 223 15.20 -11.26 7.26
CA SER A 223 15.52 -9.89 7.71
C SER A 223 15.99 -9.85 9.17
N VAL A 224 15.47 -10.72 10.04
CA VAL A 224 15.96 -10.85 11.42
C VAL A 224 17.26 -11.64 11.47
N ALA A 225 17.40 -12.72 10.69
CA ALA A 225 18.62 -13.52 10.62
C ALA A 225 19.82 -12.67 10.18
N LEU A 226 19.64 -11.77 9.23
CA LEU A 226 20.70 -10.88 8.74
C LEU A 226 21.27 -9.98 9.85
N ILE A 227 20.41 -9.48 10.75
CA ILE A 227 20.83 -8.68 11.91
C ILE A 227 21.73 -9.48 12.86
N TYR A 228 21.50 -10.79 12.95
CA TYR A 228 22.21 -11.69 13.85
C TYR A 228 23.24 -12.57 13.14
N LYS A 229 23.69 -12.20 11.93
CA LYS A 229 24.58 -13.03 11.12
C LYS A 229 25.86 -13.46 11.85
N ASP A 230 26.50 -12.52 12.55
CA ASP A 230 27.74 -12.77 13.29
C ASP A 230 27.52 -13.65 14.53
N VAL A 231 26.29 -13.62 15.06
CA VAL A 231 25.90 -14.46 16.21
C VAL A 231 25.84 -15.92 15.80
N PHE A 232 25.33 -16.24 14.60
CA PHE A 232 25.31 -17.62 14.11
C PHE A 232 26.73 -18.21 14.01
N ASN A 233 27.69 -17.43 13.52
CA ASN A 233 29.09 -17.85 13.45
C ASN A 233 29.68 -18.10 14.86
N ARG A 234 29.43 -17.19 15.81
CA ARG A 234 29.87 -17.36 17.20
C ARG A 234 29.22 -18.57 17.88
N PHE A 235 27.96 -18.85 17.58
CA PHE A 235 27.22 -19.97 18.16
C PHE A 235 27.78 -21.34 17.73
N LYS A 236 28.36 -21.42 16.53
CA LYS A 236 29.07 -22.62 16.04
C LYS A 236 30.23 -23.02 16.95
N ALA A 237 31.00 -22.05 17.44
CA ALA A 237 32.13 -22.30 18.33
C ALA A 237 31.70 -22.82 19.71
N ILE A 238 30.46 -22.55 20.11
CA ILE A 238 29.94 -22.86 21.46
C ILE A 238 29.16 -24.18 21.47
N GLY A 239 28.58 -24.59 20.34
CA GLY A 239 27.67 -25.73 20.26
C GLY A 239 28.16 -26.83 19.30
N PRO A 240 28.72 -27.95 19.78
CA PRO A 240 29.17 -29.06 18.92
C PRO A 240 28.03 -29.73 18.13
N LEU A 241 26.77 -29.54 18.55
CA LEU A 241 25.57 -30.05 17.87
C LEU A 241 24.99 -29.08 16.83
N TYR A 242 25.58 -27.89 16.63
CA TYR A 242 25.09 -26.90 15.67
C TYR A 242 25.81 -27.05 14.33
N THR A 243 25.22 -27.82 13.42
CA THR A 243 25.87 -28.27 12.17
C THR A 243 25.50 -27.44 10.95
N SER A 244 24.27 -26.92 10.88
CA SER A 244 23.75 -26.17 9.74
C SER A 244 23.87 -24.65 9.96
N VAL A 245 25.08 -24.12 9.75
CA VAL A 245 25.40 -22.70 9.93
C VAL A 245 25.30 -21.95 8.60
N PRO A 246 24.53 -20.86 8.51
CA PRO A 246 24.51 -19.99 7.33
C PRO A 246 25.87 -19.33 7.12
N THR A 247 26.33 -19.28 5.87
CA THR A 247 27.58 -18.63 5.45
C THR A 247 27.30 -17.29 4.77
N GLU A 248 28.34 -16.50 4.46
CA GLU A 248 28.17 -15.23 3.71
C GLU A 248 27.66 -15.45 2.27
N ASN A 249 27.71 -16.69 1.77
CA ASN A 249 27.20 -17.06 0.44
C ASN A 249 25.75 -17.61 0.49
N ASP A 250 25.12 -17.63 1.67
CA ASP A 250 23.77 -18.16 1.90
C ASP A 250 22.70 -17.08 2.09
#